data_AF-L1P0P6-F1
#
_entry.id   AF-L1P0P6-F1
#
_cell.length_a   1.000
_cell.length_b   1.000
_cell.length_c   1.000
_cell.angle_alpha   90.00
_cell.angle_beta   90.00
_cell.angle_gamma   90.00
#
_symmetry.space_group_name_H-M   'P 1'
#
loop_
_entity.id
_entity.type
_entity.pdbx_description
1 polymer ?
#
loop_
_entity_poly.entity_id
_entity_poly.type
_entity_poly.pdbx_seq_one_letter_code
_entity_poly.pdbx_strand_id
1 'polypeptide(L)'
;MILKDYYEILGVKQKATPEEIRDAYKKLAKAYHPDKHQGDAFFAEKFKSLQEAYAVLADEDKRKEYDTKLAEQLNAQNTQKKQHTPTNNQQKNTTEQPSPSHSVVDLPTLVDMYFQKRVATVQARKFYDGFIATPRKRYISWLKFIIALLLLAANIALLHPTWGIFKDLLP
;
A
#
# COMPACT_ATOMS: atom_id res chain seq x y z
N MET A 1 -22.05 10.21 9.15
CA MET A 1 -21.14 9.09 8.82
C MET A 1 -20.34 9.47 7.58
N ILE A 2 -19.02 9.27 7.57
CA ILE A 2 -18.18 9.51 6.38
C ILE A 2 -18.38 8.33 5.43
N LEU A 3 -18.82 8.57 4.18
CA LEU A 3 -18.93 7.50 3.19
C LEU A 3 -17.51 7.05 2.80
N LYS A 4 -17.29 5.75 2.73
CA LYS A 4 -16.00 5.18 2.32
C LYS A 4 -15.82 5.42 0.83
N ASP A 5 -14.65 5.92 0.41
CA ASP A 5 -14.33 6.05 -1.01
C ASP A 5 -13.98 4.68 -1.62
N TYR A 6 -14.97 4.07 -2.28
CA TYR A 6 -14.79 2.77 -2.94
C TYR A 6 -13.84 2.81 -4.14
N TYR A 7 -13.72 3.95 -4.82
CA TYR A 7 -12.79 4.10 -5.93
C TYR A 7 -11.35 4.12 -5.43
N GLU A 8 -11.08 4.79 -4.32
CA GLU A 8 -9.78 4.74 -3.65
C GLU A 8 -9.45 3.34 -3.10
N ILE A 9 -10.45 2.62 -2.58
CA ILE A 9 -10.25 1.25 -2.07
C ILE A 9 -9.80 0.30 -3.19
N LEU A 10 -10.39 0.42 -4.38
CA LEU A 10 -9.99 -0.35 -5.56
C LEU A 10 -8.78 0.24 -6.30
N GLY A 11 -8.34 1.44 -5.95
CA GLY A 11 -7.22 2.14 -6.60
C GLY A 11 -7.52 2.55 -8.04
N VAL A 12 -8.78 2.79 -8.37
CA VAL A 12 -9.24 3.18 -9.70
C VAL A 12 -9.78 4.61 -9.71
N LYS A 13 -9.89 5.21 -10.90
CA LYS A 13 -10.49 6.53 -11.04
C LYS A 13 -12.03 6.43 -10.97
N GLN A 14 -12.70 7.51 -10.57
CA GLN A 14 -14.18 7.58 -10.61
C GLN A 14 -14.76 7.36 -12.02
N LYS A 15 -13.99 7.71 -13.06
CA LYS A 15 -14.33 7.48 -14.48
C LYS A 15 -13.96 6.08 -14.99
N ALA A 16 -13.54 5.16 -14.12
CA ALA A 16 -13.11 3.83 -14.54
C ALA A 16 -14.25 3.04 -15.18
N THR A 17 -13.91 2.24 -16.19
CA THR A 17 -14.88 1.36 -16.85
C THR A 17 -15.21 0.15 -15.96
N PRO A 18 -16.35 -0.53 -16.20
CA PRO A 18 -16.68 -1.75 -15.46
C PRO A 18 -15.60 -2.84 -15.56
N GLU A 19 -14.92 -2.90 -16.70
CA GLU A 19 -13.81 -3.83 -16.93
C GLU A 19 -12.60 -3.50 -16.06
N GLU A 20 -12.21 -2.22 -16.00
CA GLU A 20 -11.11 -1.76 -15.14
C GLU A 20 -11.39 -2.02 -13.65
N ILE A 21 -12.63 -1.78 -13.21
CA ILE A 21 -13.09 -2.07 -11.84
C ILE A 21 -12.97 -3.57 -11.54
N ARG A 22 -13.43 -4.42 -12.47
CA ARG A 22 -13.35 -5.88 -12.34
C ARG A 22 -11.91 -6.37 -12.29
N ASP A 23 -11.04 -5.84 -13.13
CA ASP A 23 -9.63 -6.23 -13.20
C ASP A 23 -8.84 -5.76 -11.97
N ALA A 24 -9.09 -4.54 -11.50
CA ALA A 24 -8.51 -4.03 -10.27
C ALA A 24 -8.93 -4.90 -9.07
N TYR A 25 -10.22 -5.20 -8.94
CA TYR A 25 -10.73 -6.09 -7.89
C TYR A 25 -10.07 -7.47 -7.96
N LYS A 26 -10.00 -8.11 -9.14
CA LYS A 26 -9.35 -9.42 -9.31
C LYS A 26 -7.89 -9.42 -8.87
N LYS A 27 -7.14 -8.37 -9.23
CA LYS A 27 -5.72 -8.22 -8.86
C LYS A 27 -5.56 -8.09 -7.34
N LEU A 28 -6.35 -7.20 -6.73
CA LEU A 28 -6.30 -6.93 -5.29
C LEU A 28 -6.83 -8.11 -4.47
N ALA A 29 -7.91 -8.75 -4.88
CA ALA A 29 -8.47 -9.93 -4.22
C ALA A 29 -7.44 -11.07 -4.14
N LYS A 30 -6.68 -11.32 -5.21
CA LYS A 30 -5.59 -12.32 -5.20
C LYS A 30 -4.41 -11.93 -4.33
N ALA A 31 -4.17 -10.63 -4.13
CA ALA A 31 -3.08 -10.11 -3.32
C ALA A 31 -3.44 -10.08 -1.83
N TYR A 32 -4.69 -9.80 -1.48
CA TYR A 32 -5.17 -9.67 -0.10
C TYR A 32 -5.98 -10.89 0.40
N HIS A 33 -5.99 -11.99 -0.34
CA HIS A 33 -6.75 -13.18 0.05
C HIS A 33 -6.25 -13.74 1.40
N PRO A 34 -7.13 -13.98 2.39
CA PRO A 34 -6.71 -14.39 3.74
C PRO A 34 -5.94 -15.72 3.77
N ASP A 35 -6.27 -16.64 2.84
CA ASP A 35 -5.56 -17.93 2.68
C ASP A 35 -4.04 -17.76 2.45
N LYS A 36 -3.64 -16.74 1.68
CA LYS A 36 -2.20 -16.49 1.41
C LYS A 36 -1.47 -15.84 2.58
N HIS A 37 -2.21 -15.28 3.53
CA HIS A 37 -1.70 -14.51 4.67
C HIS A 37 -2.05 -15.16 6.00
N GLN A 38 -2.27 -16.48 6.00
CA GLN A 38 -2.49 -17.28 7.21
C GLN A 38 -3.64 -16.74 8.10
N GLY A 39 -4.64 -16.10 7.48
CA GLY A 39 -5.78 -15.54 8.20
C GLY A 39 -5.51 -14.28 9.02
N ASP A 40 -4.44 -13.53 8.73
CA ASP A 40 -4.18 -12.24 9.38
C ASP A 40 -5.39 -11.28 9.24
N ALA A 41 -5.83 -10.74 10.38
CA ALA A 41 -6.99 -9.86 10.51
C ALA A 41 -6.86 -8.61 9.64
N PHE A 42 -5.66 -8.09 9.43
CA PHE A 42 -5.44 -6.92 8.57
C PHE A 42 -5.82 -7.22 7.11
N PHE A 43 -5.39 -8.36 6.58
CA PHE A 43 -5.71 -8.76 5.22
C PHE A 43 -7.18 -9.13 5.07
N ALA A 44 -7.78 -9.76 6.09
CA ALA A 44 -9.20 -10.05 6.12
C ALA A 44 -10.06 -8.77 6.08
N GLU A 45 -9.72 -7.74 6.85
CA GLU A 45 -10.44 -6.46 6.85
C GLU A 45 -10.31 -5.72 5.51
N LYS A 46 -9.11 -5.73 4.92
CA LYS A 46 -8.87 -5.17 3.58
C LYS A 46 -9.65 -5.93 2.52
N PHE A 47 -9.66 -7.26 2.57
CA PHE A 47 -10.41 -8.10 1.65
C PHE A 47 -11.92 -7.81 1.74
N LYS A 48 -12.46 -7.69 2.95
CA LYS A 48 -13.85 -7.29 3.17
C LYS A 48 -14.16 -5.92 2.55
N SER A 49 -13.27 -4.95 2.74
CA SER A 49 -13.43 -3.61 2.15
C SER A 49 -13.42 -3.65 0.61
N LEU A 50 -12.56 -4.49 0.01
CA LEU A 50 -12.52 -4.70 -1.44
C LEU A 50 -13.80 -5.35 -1.98
N GLN A 51 -14.35 -6.32 -1.24
CA GLN A 51 -15.63 -6.95 -1.59
C GLN A 51 -16.79 -5.96 -1.52
N GLU A 52 -16.87 -5.16 -0.44
CA GLU A 52 -17.86 -4.08 -0.30
C GLU A 52 -17.78 -3.10 -1.47
N ALA A 53 -16.57 -2.64 -1.81
CA ALA A 53 -16.36 -1.70 -2.91
C ALA A 53 -16.79 -2.28 -4.26
N TYR A 54 -16.40 -3.52 -4.56
CA TYR A 54 -16.77 -4.19 -5.80
C TYR A 54 -18.29 -4.43 -5.88
N ALA A 55 -18.94 -4.83 -4.79
CA ALA A 55 -20.38 -5.08 -4.77
C ALA A 55 -21.23 -3.84 -5.11
N VAL A 56 -20.71 -2.65 -4.82
CA VAL A 56 -21.36 -1.37 -5.14
C VAL A 56 -20.97 -0.88 -6.53
N LEU A 57 -19.68 -0.92 -6.87
CA LEU A 57 -19.17 -0.33 -8.11
C LEU A 57 -19.33 -1.22 -9.36
N ALA A 58 -19.52 -2.53 -9.19
CA ALA A 58 -19.71 -3.46 -10.31
C ALA A 58 -21.12 -3.39 -10.92
N ASP A 59 -22.10 -2.93 -10.15
CA ASP A 59 -23.49 -2.80 -10.55
C ASP A 59 -23.75 -1.33 -10.90
N GLU A 60 -24.21 -1.07 -12.13
CA GLU A 60 -24.39 0.31 -12.62
C GLU A 60 -25.41 1.10 -11.81
N ASP A 61 -26.48 0.46 -11.34
CA ASP A 61 -27.54 1.15 -10.60
C ASP A 61 -27.04 1.52 -9.20
N LYS A 62 -26.36 0.59 -8.51
CA LYS A 62 -25.74 0.86 -7.20
C LYS A 62 -24.61 1.88 -7.30
N ARG A 63 -23.84 1.85 -8.39
CA ARG A 63 -22.78 2.83 -8.65
C ARG A 63 -23.35 4.23 -8.79
N LYS A 64 -24.44 4.40 -9.55
CA LYS A 64 -25.12 5.70 -9.69
C LYS A 64 -25.61 6.22 -8.34
N GLU A 65 -26.30 5.39 -7.56
CA GLU A 65 -26.75 5.78 -6.21
C GLU A 65 -25.59 6.18 -5.30
N TYR A 66 -24.50 5.43 -5.36
CA TYR A 66 -23.29 5.71 -4.60
C TYR A 66 -22.66 7.05 -5.03
N ASP A 67 -22.53 7.30 -6.33
CA ASP A 67 -21.97 8.52 -6.88
C ASP A 67 -22.81 9.75 -6.50
N THR A 68 -24.15 9.63 -6.51
CA THR A 68 -25.07 10.68 -6.02
C THR A 68 -24.82 10.98 -4.55
N LYS A 69 -24.79 9.95 -3.68
CA LYS A 69 -24.53 10.11 -2.24
C LYS A 69 -23.15 10.72 -1.98
N LEU A 70 -22.13 10.32 -2.75
CA LEU A 70 -20.78 10.84 -2.63
C LEU A 70 -20.72 12.33 -3.00
N ALA A 71 -21.39 12.73 -4.08
CA ALA A 71 -21.49 14.13 -4.49
C ALA A 71 -22.23 14.99 -3.46
N GLU A 72 -23.34 14.50 -2.90
CA GLU A 72 -24.07 15.17 -1.81
C GLU A 72 -23.18 15.42 -0.59
N GLN A 73 -22.37 14.43 -0.20
CA GLN A 73 -21.45 14.58 0.92
C GLN A 73 -20.34 15.59 0.65
N LEU A 74 -19.76 15.60 -0.56
CA LEU A 74 -18.75 16.58 -0.95
C LEU A 74 -19.33 18.01 -0.91
N ASN A 75 -20.56 18.18 -1.39
CA ASN A 75 -21.27 19.45 -1.33
C ASN A 75 -21.55 19.89 0.11
N ALA A 76 -22.00 18.97 0.98
CA ALA A 76 -22.24 19.25 2.39
C ALA A 76 -20.97 19.70 3.13
N GLN A 77 -19.82 19.07 2.85
CA GLN A 77 -18.53 19.46 3.43
C GLN A 77 -18.08 20.86 2.97
N ASN A 78 -18.31 21.20 1.70
CA ASN A 78 -17.97 22.52 1.16
C ASN A 78 -18.84 23.64 1.75
N THR A 79 -20.11 23.35 2.07
CA THR A 79 -21.02 24.33 2.72
C THR A 79 -20.58 24.67 4.14
N GLN A 80 -20.07 23.70 4.90
CA GLN A 80 -19.59 23.93 6.28
C GLN A 80 -18.24 24.69 6.33
N LYS A 81 -17.38 24.53 5.32
CA LYS A 81 -16.12 25.29 5.22
C LYS A 81 -16.31 26.78 4.92
N LYS A 82 -17.42 27.19 4.28
CA LYS A 82 -17.69 28.61 3.98
C LYS A 82 -18.16 29.44 5.19
N GLN A 83 -18.52 28.81 6.31
CA GLN A 83 -18.97 29.52 7.53
C GLN A 83 -17.87 29.72 8.58
N HIS A 84 -16.68 29.15 8.38
CA HIS A 84 -15.54 29.32 9.28
C HIS A 84 -14.35 29.95 8.53
N THR A 85 -14.51 31.21 8.13
CA THR A 85 -13.38 32.10 7.87
C THR A 85 -13.39 33.16 8.97
N PRO A 86 -12.57 33.05 10.03
CA PRO A 86 -12.20 34.23 10.78
C PRO A 86 -11.19 35.00 9.94
N THR A 87 -11.59 36.17 9.43
CA THR A 87 -10.63 37.24 9.17
C THR A 87 -9.94 37.52 10.49
N ASN A 88 -8.65 37.16 10.62
CA ASN A 88 -7.78 37.88 11.52
C ASN A 88 -6.35 37.90 11.01
N ASN A 89 -5.93 39.08 10.55
CA ASN A 89 -4.54 39.47 10.46
C ASN A 89 -3.94 39.45 11.87
N GLN A 90 -3.04 38.52 12.17
CA GLN A 90 -1.98 38.79 13.14
C GLN A 90 -0.81 37.83 13.00
N GLN A 91 0.34 38.46 12.83
CA GLN A 91 1.68 37.93 12.68
C GLN A 91 2.28 37.71 14.08
N LYS A 92 2.81 36.52 14.40
CA LYS A 92 3.88 36.37 15.40
C LYS A 92 4.61 35.03 15.31
N ASN A 93 5.92 35.11 15.13
CA ASN A 93 6.89 34.03 15.32
C ASN A 93 6.89 33.54 16.79
N THR A 94 7.33 32.29 17.03
CA THR A 94 8.50 31.93 17.86
C THR A 94 8.54 30.42 18.18
N THR A 95 9.73 29.85 17.98
CA THR A 95 10.26 28.54 18.40
C THR A 95 10.15 28.29 19.91
N GLU A 96 9.82 27.07 20.34
CA GLU A 96 10.47 26.30 21.45
C GLU A 96 9.60 25.13 21.99
N GLN A 97 10.24 23.98 22.22
CA GLN A 97 9.81 22.87 23.11
C GLN A 97 10.76 22.88 24.31
N PRO A 98 10.33 22.57 25.56
CA PRO A 98 10.13 21.18 26.01
C PRO A 98 9.01 20.91 27.05
N SER A 99 8.67 19.63 27.20
CA SER A 99 7.65 18.92 28.03
C SER A 99 7.77 19.09 29.57
N PRO A 100 7.00 18.38 30.47
CA PRO A 100 5.71 17.65 30.39
C PRO A 100 4.72 17.97 31.56
N SER A 101 3.41 18.00 31.34
CA SER A 101 2.39 17.58 32.34
C SER A 101 0.98 17.79 31.79
N HIS A 102 0.07 16.88 32.17
CA HIS A 102 -1.29 16.71 31.63
C HIS A 102 -2.05 18.01 31.33
N SER A 103 -2.24 18.29 30.05
CA SER A 103 -3.22 19.25 29.59
C SER A 103 -4.01 18.64 28.44
N VAL A 104 -5.32 18.89 28.50
CA VAL A 104 -6.37 18.41 27.59
C VAL A 104 -5.87 18.48 26.15
N VAL A 105 -5.86 17.34 25.45
CA VAL A 105 -5.56 17.36 24.02
C VAL A 105 -6.73 18.06 23.34
N ASP A 106 -6.56 19.34 23.03
CA ASP A 106 -7.59 20.11 22.35
C ASP A 106 -7.95 19.44 21.02
N LEU A 107 -9.25 19.38 20.74
CA LEU A 107 -9.81 18.66 19.59
C LEU A 107 -9.17 19.04 18.24
N PRO A 108 -8.75 20.30 17.98
CA PRO A 108 -7.97 20.66 16.79
C PRO A 108 -6.61 19.96 16.72
N THR A 109 -5.92 19.79 17.86
CA THR A 109 -4.62 19.10 17.96
C THR A 109 -4.76 17.59 17.79
N LEU A 110 -5.87 17.01 18.26
CA LEU A 110 -6.23 15.61 18.03
C LEU A 110 -6.54 15.35 16.55
N VAL A 111 -7.23 16.28 15.90
CA VAL A 111 -7.51 16.27 14.47
C VAL A 111 -6.21 16.40 13.67
N ASP A 112 -5.33 17.32 14.05
CA ASP A 112 -4.03 17.51 13.39
C ASP A 112 -3.12 16.28 13.58
N MET A 113 -3.06 15.69 14.79
CA MET A 113 -2.36 14.42 15.03
C MET A 113 -2.97 13.26 14.24
N TYR A 114 -4.30 13.22 14.14
CA TYR A 114 -5.03 12.19 13.37
C TYR A 114 -4.78 12.34 11.86
N PHE A 115 -4.67 13.57 11.34
CA PHE A 115 -4.33 13.84 9.96
C PHE A 115 -2.83 13.70 9.67
N GLN A 116 -1.94 14.11 10.57
CA GLN A 116 -0.49 13.94 10.47
C GLN A 116 -0.11 12.45 10.41
N LYS A 117 -0.75 11.61 11.24
CA LYS A 117 -0.64 10.15 11.18
C LYS A 117 -1.19 9.59 9.86
N ARG A 118 -2.22 10.21 9.27
CA ARG A 118 -2.73 9.83 7.94
C ARG A 118 -1.77 10.18 6.80
N VAL A 119 -1.10 11.33 6.80
CA VAL A 119 -0.13 11.67 5.74
C VAL A 119 1.10 10.77 5.77
N ALA A 120 1.58 10.42 6.98
CA ALA A 120 2.61 9.41 7.18
C ALA A 120 2.17 8.03 6.62
N THR A 121 0.88 7.66 6.79
CA THR A 121 0.35 6.42 6.21
C THR A 121 0.15 6.48 4.69
N VAL A 122 -0.08 7.65 4.08
CA VAL A 122 -0.22 7.79 2.61
C VAL A 122 1.13 7.71 1.92
N GLN A 123 2.18 8.32 2.48
CA GLN A 123 3.55 8.14 1.99
C GLN A 123 4.04 6.71 2.21
N ALA A 124 3.73 6.09 3.36
CA ALA A 124 4.01 4.68 3.59
C ALA A 124 3.23 3.76 2.61
N ARG A 125 2.00 4.12 2.23
CA ARG A 125 1.21 3.41 1.20
C ARG A 125 1.87 3.47 -0.17
N LYS A 126 2.28 4.67 -0.61
CA LYS A 126 3.04 4.85 -1.86
C LYS A 126 4.36 4.07 -1.84
N PHE A 127 5.01 3.97 -0.67
CA PHE A 127 6.24 3.21 -0.50
C PHE A 127 6.00 1.69 -0.52
N TYR A 128 4.91 1.21 0.07
CA TYR A 128 4.55 -0.21 0.12
C TYR A 128 4.08 -0.74 -1.23
N ASP A 129 3.26 0.02 -1.96
CA ASP A 129 2.83 -0.31 -3.32
C ASP A 129 4.04 -0.31 -4.28
N GLY A 130 4.99 0.62 -4.12
CA GLY A 130 6.24 0.65 -4.87
C GLY A 130 7.18 -0.53 -4.56
N PHE A 131 7.22 -1.00 -3.31
CA PHE A 131 8.05 -2.15 -2.91
C PHE A 131 7.55 -3.46 -3.53
N ILE A 132 6.23 -3.67 -3.59
CA ILE A 132 5.60 -4.85 -4.21
C ILE A 132 5.60 -4.77 -5.75
N ALA A 133 5.74 -3.59 -6.35
CA ALA A 133 5.84 -3.39 -7.79
C ALA A 133 7.23 -3.66 -8.41
N THR A 134 8.22 -4.11 -7.62
CA THR A 134 9.55 -4.43 -8.17
C THR A 134 9.57 -5.79 -8.89
N PRO A 135 9.99 -5.87 -10.17
CA PRO A 135 10.18 -7.16 -10.83
C PRO A 135 11.31 -7.93 -10.15
N ARG A 136 11.17 -9.26 -10.01
CA ARG A 136 12.14 -10.21 -9.39
C ARG A 136 13.57 -10.09 -9.97
N LYS A 137 14.34 -9.04 -9.65
CA LYS A 137 15.74 -8.90 -10.08
C LYS A 137 16.72 -9.62 -9.15
N ARG A 138 16.29 -9.98 -7.94
CA ARG A 138 17.13 -10.71 -6.96
C ARG A 138 17.46 -12.14 -7.41
N TYR A 139 16.58 -12.80 -8.15
CA TYR A 139 16.79 -14.16 -8.64
C TYR A 139 17.81 -14.23 -9.78
N ILE A 140 17.80 -13.26 -10.70
CA ILE A 140 18.76 -13.20 -11.81
C ILE A 140 20.19 -12.97 -11.30
N SER A 141 20.39 -12.18 -10.23
CA SER A 141 21.73 -11.97 -9.68
C SER A 141 22.28 -13.23 -9.00
N TRP A 142 21.47 -13.93 -8.19
CA TRP A 142 21.94 -15.15 -7.50
C TRP A 142 22.26 -16.29 -8.47
N LEU A 143 21.47 -16.44 -9.54
CA LEU A 143 21.74 -17.41 -10.60
C LEU A 143 23.06 -17.12 -11.34
N LYS A 144 23.39 -15.85 -11.57
CA LYS A 144 24.67 -15.44 -12.16
C LYS A 144 25.87 -15.77 -11.26
N PHE A 145 25.73 -15.62 -9.94
CA PHE A 145 26.78 -16.03 -8.99
C PHE A 145 26.98 -17.55 -8.97
N ILE A 146 25.90 -18.33 -9.04
CA ILE A 146 25.99 -19.81 -9.11
C ILE A 146 26.69 -20.26 -10.39
N ILE A 147 26.36 -19.65 -11.54
CA ILE A 147 27.01 -19.96 -12.81
C ILE A 147 28.50 -19.56 -12.77
N ALA A 148 28.84 -18.40 -12.22
CA ALA A 148 30.23 -17.98 -12.07
C ALA A 148 31.04 -18.90 -11.15
N LEU A 149 30.43 -19.39 -10.05
CA LEU A 149 31.06 -20.32 -9.12
C LEU A 149 31.29 -21.70 -9.76
N LEU A 150 30.35 -22.19 -10.56
CA LEU A 150 30.52 -23.44 -11.34
C LEU A 150 31.66 -23.33 -12.37
N LEU A 151 31.75 -22.20 -13.08
CA LEU A 151 32.84 -21.97 -14.04
C LEU A 151 34.20 -21.85 -13.35
N LEU A 152 34.26 -21.23 -12.17
CA LEU A 152 35.48 -21.14 -11.38
C LEU A 152 35.94 -22.52 -10.90
N ALA A 153 35.02 -23.35 -10.39
CA ALA A 153 35.33 -24.72 -9.97
C ALA A 153 35.81 -25.60 -11.13
N ALA A 154 35.18 -25.49 -12.31
CA ALA A 154 35.60 -26.21 -13.51
C ALA A 154 37.00 -25.78 -13.97
N ASN A 155 37.33 -24.49 -13.89
CA ASN A 155 38.64 -23.97 -14.25
C ASN A 155 39.74 -24.45 -13.27
N ILE A 156 39.46 -24.48 -11.97
CA ILE A 156 40.38 -25.03 -10.95
C ILE A 156 40.63 -26.54 -11.18
N ALA A 157 39.58 -27.30 -11.51
CA ALA A 157 39.69 -28.73 -11.82
C ALA A 157 40.52 -29.01 -13.10
N LEU A 158 40.52 -28.10 -14.07
CA LEU A 158 41.34 -28.19 -15.29
C LEU A 158 42.79 -27.77 -15.06
N LEU A 159 43.06 -26.82 -14.15
CA LEU A 159 44.42 -26.34 -13.83
C LEU A 159 45.17 -27.23 -12.84
N HIS A 160 44.47 -27.98 -11.98
CA HIS A 160 45.06 -28.90 -11.01
C HIS A 160 44.55 -30.34 -11.22
N PRO A 161 45.11 -31.10 -12.18
CA PRO A 161 44.69 -32.47 -12.49
C PRO A 161 45.06 -33.51 -11.40
N THR A 162 45.58 -33.07 -10.25
CA THR A 162 46.15 -33.93 -9.20
C THR A 162 45.27 -34.11 -7.96
N TRP A 163 44.01 -33.65 -7.97
CA TRP A 163 43.07 -33.97 -6.91
C TRP A 163 42.46 -35.35 -7.16
N GLY A 164 43.18 -36.36 -6.65
CA GLY A 164 42.87 -37.78 -6.76
C GLY A 164 41.54 -38.15 -6.08
N ILE A 165 40.50 -38.27 -6.90
CA ILE A 165 39.23 -38.92 -6.51
C ILE A 165 39.20 -40.40 -6.99
N PHE A 166 40.23 -40.89 -7.68
CA PHE A 166 40.29 -42.27 -8.22
C PHE A 166 41.55 -43.07 -7.83
N LYS A 167 42.19 -42.76 -6.70
CA LYS A 167 43.39 -43.51 -6.28
C LYS A 167 43.12 -44.76 -5.46
N ASP A 168 41.88 -44.97 -5.00
CA ASP A 168 41.49 -46.10 -4.13
C ASP A 168 40.41 -47.01 -4.74
N LEU A 169 40.21 -46.99 -6.07
CA LEU A 169 39.21 -47.82 -6.75
C LEU A 169 39.74 -48.57 -7.97
N LEU A 170 40.87 -49.25 -7.83
CA LEU A 170 41.19 -50.44 -8.62
C LEU A 170 42.12 -51.33 -7.75
N PRO A 171 41.85 -52.64 -7.63
CA PRO A 171 42.67 -53.56 -6.86
C PRO A 171 44.05 -53.80 -7.48
#